data_AF-A0A352CB13-F1
#
_entry.id   AF-A0A352CB13-F1
#
_cell.length_a   1.000
_cell.length_b   1.000
_cell.length_c   1.000
_cell.angle_alpha   90.00
_cell.angle_beta   90.00
_cell.angle_gamma   90.00
#
_symmetry.space_group_name_H-M   'P 1'
#
loop_
_entity.id
_entity.type
_entity.pdbx_description
1 polymer ?
#
loop_
_entity_poly.entity_id
_entity_poly.type
_entity_poly.pdbx_seq_one_letter_code
_entity_poly.pdbx_strand_id
1 'polypeptide(L)' 'PMANSLDAVSSRDFALEALAALAIGAVSLSRLAEEIVLWTSPQFGFARLSDAWSTGSSIMPQKR' A
#
# COMPACT_ATOMS: atom_id res chain seq x y z
N PRO A 1 21.14 -19.62 19.95
CA PRO A 1 20.18 -20.68 20.34
C PRO A 1 19.08 -20.09 21.23
N MET A 2 17.80 -20.45 21.02
CA MET A 2 16.72 -19.98 21.89
C MET A 2 16.78 -20.67 23.26
N ALA A 3 16.42 -19.92 24.31
CA ALA A 3 16.54 -20.37 25.70
C ALA A 3 15.52 -21.47 26.08
N ASN A 4 14.38 -21.54 25.36
CA ASN A 4 13.34 -22.52 25.60
C ASN A 4 12.99 -23.24 24.28
N SER A 5 13.10 -24.58 24.28
CA SER A 5 12.88 -25.40 23.09
C SER A 5 11.40 -25.49 22.67
N LEU A 6 10.47 -25.46 23.62
CA LEU A 6 9.03 -25.45 23.31
C LEU A 6 8.61 -24.11 22.69
N ASP A 7 9.12 -23.00 23.22
CA ASP A 7 8.90 -21.67 22.66
C ASP A 7 9.48 -21.56 21.24
N ALA A 8 10.71 -22.05 21.04
CA ALA A 8 11.40 -22.00 19.74
C ALA A 8 10.63 -22.68 18.60
N VAL A 9 9.85 -23.73 18.89
CA VAL A 9 9.09 -24.46 17.85
C VAL A 9 7.67 -23.97 17.71
N SER A 10 7.07 -23.42 18.78
CA SER A 10 5.65 -23.05 18.83
C SER A 10 5.39 -21.56 18.63
N SER A 11 6.27 -20.67 19.09
CA SER A 11 6.07 -19.23 18.94
C SER A 11 6.26 -18.77 17.49
N ARG A 12 5.40 -17.84 17.09
CA ARG A 12 5.40 -17.14 15.80
C ARG A 12 5.29 -15.63 16.01
N ASP A 13 5.65 -15.14 17.18
CA ASP A 13 5.47 -13.73 17.57
C ASP A 13 6.21 -12.80 16.62
N PHE A 14 7.39 -13.19 16.14
CA PHE A 14 8.15 -12.43 15.14
C PHE A 14 7.36 -12.21 13.84
N ALA A 15 6.55 -13.19 13.42
CA ALA A 15 5.75 -13.08 12.21
C ALA A 15 4.55 -12.16 12.44
N LEU A 16 3.92 -12.24 13.62
CA LEU A 16 2.85 -11.33 14.00
C LEU A 16 3.34 -9.88 14.12
N GLU A 17 4.51 -9.66 14.72
CA GLU A 17 5.12 -8.34 14.83
C GLU A 17 5.48 -7.77 13.46
N ALA A 18 6.07 -8.58 12.58
CA ALA A 18 6.36 -8.17 11.20
C ALA A 18 5.08 -7.81 10.44
N LEU A 19 4.01 -8.61 10.57
CA LEU A 19 2.72 -8.32 9.95
C LEU A 19 2.08 -7.05 10.51
N ALA A 20 2.18 -6.82 11.82
CA ALA A 20 1.69 -5.59 12.45
C ALA A 20 2.43 -4.36 11.91
N ALA A 21 3.76 -4.41 11.80
CA ALA A 21 4.56 -3.33 11.22
C ALA A 21 4.18 -3.05 9.75
N LEU A 22 3.99 -4.12 8.95
CA LEU A 22 3.55 -3.99 7.56
C LEU A 22 2.14 -3.42 7.44
N ALA A 23 1.22 -3.81 8.32
CA ALA A 23 -0.14 -3.29 8.34
C ALA A 23 -0.18 -1.78 8.65
N ILE A 24 0.60 -1.33 9.63
CA ILE A 24 0.73 0.09 9.96
C ILE A 24 1.33 0.86 8.77
N GLY A 25 2.35 0.29 8.13
CA GLY A 25 2.94 0.85 6.90
C GLY A 25 1.91 0.96 5.78
N ALA A 26 1.12 -0.08 5.54
CA ALA A 26 0.08 -0.11 4.52
C ALA A 26 -1.01 0.96 4.78
N VAL A 27 -1.43 1.17 6.03
CA VAL A 27 -2.37 2.24 6.39
C VAL A 27 -1.76 3.62 6.16
N SER A 28 -0.47 3.79 6.43
CA SER A 28 0.21 5.06 6.15
C SER A 28 0.28 5.34 4.64
N LEU A 29 0.59 4.31 3.84
CA LEU A 29 0.61 4.38 2.38
C LEU A 29 -0.79 4.57 1.77
N SER A 30 -1.84 4.01 2.37
CA SER A 30 -3.20 4.18 1.85
C SER A 30 -3.67 5.62 1.91
N ARG A 31 -3.26 6.37 2.94
CA ARG A 31 -3.56 7.82 3.05
C ARG A 31 -2.87 8.61 1.93
N LEU A 32 -1.62 8.28 1.61
CA LEU A 32 -0.94 8.90 0.47
C LEU A 32 -1.61 8.54 -0.87
N ALA A 33 -2.03 7.28 -1.03
CA ALA A 33 -2.73 6.85 -2.23
C ALA A 33 -4.07 7.59 -2.41
N GLU A 34 -4.81 7.83 -1.33
CA GLU A 34 -6.05 8.60 -1.34
C GLU A 34 -5.82 10.05 -1.82
N GLU A 35 -4.78 10.71 -1.32
CA GLU A 35 -4.39 12.05 -1.80
C GLU A 35 -4.07 12.05 -3.29
N ILE A 36 -3.29 11.07 -3.77
CA ILE A 36 -2.96 10.95 -5.19
C ILE A 36 -4.23 10.79 -6.03
N VAL A 37 -5.16 9.91 -5.62
CA VAL A 37 -6.44 9.70 -6.32
C VAL A 37 -7.27 10.98 -6.38
N LEU A 38 -7.33 11.75 -5.28
CA LEU A 38 -8.02 13.03 -5.24
C LEU A 38 -7.36 14.05 -6.17
N TRP A 39 -6.03 14.20 -6.11
CA TRP A 39 -5.29 15.16 -6.92
C TRP A 39 -5.38 14.87 -8.43
N THR A 40 -5.49 13.59 -8.82
CA THR A 40 -5.61 13.19 -10.23
C THR A 40 -7.06 13.17 -10.72
N SER A 41 -8.04 13.33 -9.83
CA SER A 41 -9.44 13.34 -10.22
C SER A 41 -9.76 14.55 -11.12
N PRO A 42 -10.72 14.42 -12.06
CA PRO A 42 -11.08 15.52 -12.97
C PRO A 42 -11.57 16.79 -12.28
N GLN A 43 -12.13 16.68 -11.08
CA GLN A 43 -12.66 17.80 -10.31
C GLN A 43 -11.55 18.68 -9.72
N PHE A 44 -10.44 18.08 -9.30
CA PHE A 44 -9.30 18.81 -8.72
C PHE A 44 -8.21 19.08 -9.77
N GLY A 45 -7.78 18.06 -10.51
CA GLY A 45 -6.82 18.21 -11.60
C GLY A 45 -5.45 18.77 -11.20
N PHE A 46 -5.02 18.55 -9.95
CA PHE A 46 -3.75 19.06 -9.42
C PHE A 46 -2.53 18.28 -9.92
N ALA A 47 -2.70 17.01 -10.27
CA ALA A 47 -1.63 16.16 -10.76
C ALA A 47 -2.11 15.27 -11.93
N ARG A 48 -1.16 14.83 -12.77
CA ARG A 48 -1.39 13.85 -13.83
C ARG A 48 -0.36 12.73 -13.74
N LEU A 49 -0.81 11.49 -13.66
CA LEU A 49 0.07 10.33 -13.64
C LEU A 49 0.59 10.01 -15.04
N SER A 50 1.86 9.59 -15.10
CA SER A 50 2.49 9.10 -16.32
C SER A 50 1.88 7.76 -16.74
N ASP A 51 1.77 7.54 -18.05
CA ASP A 51 1.28 6.30 -18.66
C ASP A 51 2.05 5.04 -18.23
N ALA A 52 3.30 5.19 -17.78
CA ALA A 52 4.09 4.07 -17.25
C ALA A 52 3.58 3.58 -15.88
N TRP A 53 2.81 4.42 -15.17
CA TRP A 53 2.38 4.20 -13.79
C TRP A 53 0.85 4.30 -13.61
N SER A 54 0.09 4.50 -14.69
CA SER A 54 -1.38 4.55 -14.68
C SER A 54 -1.97 3.80 -15.86
N THR A 55 -3.15 3.22 -15.66
CA THR A 55 -3.90 2.55 -16.73
C THR A 55 -4.93 3.50 -17.31
N GLY A 56 -5.27 3.31 -18.58
CA GLY A 56 -6.27 4.11 -19.28
C GLY A 56 -7.40 3.27 -19.84
N SER A 57 -8.54 3.91 -20.09
CA SER A 57 -9.61 3.27 -20.86
C SER A 57 -9.33 3.39 -22.36
N SER A 58 -9.45 2.29 -23.10
CA SER A 58 -9.34 2.29 -24.57
C SER A 58 -10.41 3.13 -25.26
N ILE A 59 -11.57 3.32 -24.61
CA ILE A 59 -12.70 4.08 -25.14
C ILE A 59 -12.70 5.54 -24.68
N MET A 60 -12.05 5.83 -23.54
CA MET A 60 -11.97 7.16 -22.92
C MET A 60 -10.50 7.54 -22.69
N PRO A 61 -9.81 8.14 -23.68
CA PRO A 61 -8.38 8.43 -23.60
C PRO A 61 -7.97 9.42 -22.50
N GLN A 62 -8.92 10.22 -22.01
CA GLN A 62 -8.74 11.13 -20.89
C GLN A 62 -8.90 10.47 -19.52
N LYS A 63 -9.48 9.27 -19.45
CA LYS A 63 -9.70 8.55 -18.19
C LYS A 63 -8.44 7.77 -17.85
N ARG A 64 -7.66 8.33 -16.92
CA ARG A 64 -6.52 7.72 -16.23
C ARG A 64 -6.55 8.08 -14.76
#